data_AF-A0A947T303-F1
#
_entry.id   AF-A0A947T303-F1
#
_cell.length_a   1.000
_cell.length_b   1.000
_cell.length_c   1.000
_cell.angle_alpha   90.00
_cell.angle_beta   90.00
_cell.angle_gamma   90.00
#
_symmetry.space_group_name_H-M   'P 1'
#
loop_
_entity.id
_entity.type
_entity.pdbx_description
1 polymer ?
#
loop_
_entity_poly.entity_id
_entity_poly.type
_entity_poly.pdbx_seq_one_letter_code
_entity_poly.pdbx_strand_id
1 'polypeptide(L)'
;YEGWAETPEDARALLDGGEIHLEPNHSHSTVGPMAGTISPSAPVWVVENRTFGNRAFCRQVEPRQQFGDYSPDALDGLRRWRDLFAPTLREALLHLGGVELDPIIIQALQMGDELHNRHSASSSLFANQMAIGIAKAGVPLDRALPTLGHLAGHNLLFLGLAMAAGKAITDPARGVESSSVVIAMCRNGTEFGIQVSGLGDEWFVAPAPVVEGLYLPGFTSSDAGLDMGDSAITETVGWGGFALGGAPGILALVGGTPEDALGYTREMRGITTAKHPTHRMPALGFEGTSVGIDIRKVVQTDVSPIIDTAIAHREAGHPIIGAGMVRAPMECFKGALRAFGRRYTP
;
A
#
# COMPACT_ATOMS: atom_id res chain seq x y z
N TYR A 1 -0.15 8.01 21.92
CA TYR A 1 -1.49 7.51 21.53
C TYR A 1 -2.02 6.48 22.51
N GLU A 2 -1.30 5.36 22.72
CA GLU A 2 -1.70 4.27 23.62
C GLU A 2 -1.67 4.61 25.12
N GLY A 3 -1.02 5.70 25.50
CA GLY A 3 -0.88 6.09 26.92
C GLY A 3 0.22 5.32 27.67
N TRP A 4 1.10 4.62 26.96
CA TRP A 4 2.25 3.92 27.56
C TRP A 4 3.38 4.84 28.02
N ALA A 5 3.45 6.05 27.47
CA ALA A 5 4.47 7.05 27.74
C ALA A 5 3.85 8.45 27.76
N GLU A 6 4.38 9.32 28.61
CA GLU A 6 3.97 10.73 28.71
C GLU A 6 4.77 11.62 27.75
N THR A 7 6.04 11.27 27.50
CA THR A 7 6.95 12.02 26.62
C THR A 7 7.55 11.14 25.50
N PRO A 8 8.06 11.74 24.40
CA PRO A 8 8.82 11.02 23.39
C PRO A 8 10.06 10.31 23.96
N GLU A 9 10.72 10.89 24.94
CA GLU A 9 11.89 10.30 25.61
C GLU A 9 11.51 9.05 26.40
N ASP A 10 10.40 9.06 27.13
CA ASP A 10 9.88 7.88 27.82
C ASP A 10 9.51 6.78 26.81
N ALA A 11 8.86 7.15 25.71
CA ALA A 11 8.51 6.21 24.65
C ALA A 11 9.76 5.56 24.03
N ARG A 12 10.85 6.34 23.86
CA ARG A 12 12.13 5.82 23.39
C ARG A 12 12.78 4.87 24.40
N ALA A 13 12.73 5.21 25.69
CA ALA A 13 13.26 4.36 26.75
C ALA A 13 12.55 2.99 26.81
N LEU A 14 11.22 2.95 26.61
CA LEU A 14 10.47 1.69 26.52
C LEU A 14 10.90 0.82 25.33
N LEU A 15 11.16 1.44 24.17
CA LEU A 15 11.66 0.74 22.99
C LEU A 15 13.08 0.20 23.22
N ASP A 16 13.99 1.04 23.73
CA ASP A 16 15.38 0.66 23.97
C ASP A 16 15.51 -0.38 25.11
N GLY A 17 14.59 -0.34 26.07
CA GLY A 17 14.48 -1.31 27.17
C GLY A 17 13.89 -2.67 26.75
N GLY A 18 13.36 -2.78 25.53
CA GLY A 18 12.75 -4.01 25.02
C GLY A 18 11.37 -4.34 25.60
N GLU A 19 10.71 -3.36 26.24
CA GLU A 19 9.33 -3.52 26.74
C GLU A 19 8.30 -3.49 25.62
N ILE A 20 8.66 -2.85 24.49
CA ILE A 20 7.88 -2.81 23.26
C ILE A 20 8.64 -3.55 22.16
N HIS A 21 8.01 -4.60 21.61
CA HIS A 21 8.54 -5.34 20.47
C HIS A 21 7.98 -4.80 19.16
N LEU A 22 8.86 -4.57 18.18
CA LEU A 22 8.48 -4.18 16.83
C LEU A 22 8.60 -5.37 15.90
N GLU A 23 7.51 -5.69 15.20
CA GLU A 23 7.49 -6.73 14.18
C GLU A 23 6.93 -6.18 12.86
N PRO A 24 7.38 -6.69 11.70
CA PRO A 24 6.85 -6.26 10.40
C PRO A 24 5.36 -6.60 10.27
N ASN A 25 4.57 -5.67 9.72
CA ASN A 25 3.15 -5.89 9.45
C ASN A 25 2.91 -7.17 8.61
N HIS A 26 3.77 -7.43 7.63
CA HIS A 26 3.65 -8.58 6.73
C HIS A 26 3.64 -9.95 7.45
N SER A 27 4.25 -10.04 8.64
CA SER A 27 4.26 -11.23 9.49
C SER A 27 2.91 -11.49 10.20
N HIS A 28 2.03 -10.49 10.24
CA HIS A 28 0.75 -10.50 10.94
C HIS A 28 -0.44 -10.36 10.00
N SER A 29 -0.31 -10.83 8.74
CA SER A 29 -1.29 -10.62 7.67
C SER A 29 -1.72 -9.15 7.52
N THR A 30 -0.81 -8.23 7.83
CA THR A 30 -1.09 -6.80 7.90
C THR A 30 -0.16 -6.05 6.96
N VAL A 31 -0.55 -4.83 6.59
CA VAL A 31 0.25 -3.87 5.84
C VAL A 31 0.00 -2.46 6.37
N GLY A 32 0.97 -1.56 6.22
CA GLY A 32 0.88 -0.17 6.66
C GLY A 32 1.50 0.82 5.68
N PRO A 33 0.84 1.94 5.36
CA PRO A 33 1.42 2.99 4.52
C PRO A 33 2.54 3.74 5.26
N MET A 34 3.59 4.14 4.55
CA MET A 34 4.74 4.89 5.09
C MET A 34 5.37 4.19 6.31
N ALA A 35 5.58 4.87 7.45
CA ALA A 35 6.09 4.22 8.65
C ALA A 35 5.19 3.06 9.13
N GLY A 36 3.91 3.10 8.77
CA GLY A 36 3.02 1.94 8.83
C GLY A 36 2.78 1.38 10.22
N THR A 37 3.12 2.11 11.29
CA THR A 37 3.02 1.62 12.67
C THR A 37 1.57 1.40 13.07
N ILE A 38 1.29 0.22 13.61
CA ILE A 38 -0.02 -0.18 14.11
C ILE A 38 0.16 -0.56 15.57
N SER A 39 -0.73 -0.02 16.42
CA SER A 39 -0.73 -0.24 17.86
C SER A 39 -2.08 -0.81 18.29
N PRO A 40 -2.20 -1.42 19.49
CA PRO A 40 -3.38 -2.19 19.86
C PRO A 40 -4.71 -1.44 19.80
N SER A 41 -4.71 -0.13 20.09
CA SER A 41 -5.93 0.69 20.05
C SER A 41 -6.21 1.25 18.66
N ALA A 42 -5.34 1.05 17.67
CA ALA A 42 -5.55 1.56 16.32
C ALA A 42 -6.64 0.74 15.60
N PRO A 43 -7.70 1.37 15.08
CA PRO A 43 -8.63 0.65 14.22
C PRO A 43 -7.90 0.19 12.95
N VAL A 44 -8.36 -0.90 12.34
CA VAL A 44 -7.85 -1.37 11.05
C VAL A 44 -9.00 -1.65 10.09
N TRP A 45 -8.74 -1.49 8.80
CA TRP A 45 -9.52 -2.15 7.78
C TRP A 45 -9.35 -3.66 7.89
N VAL A 46 -10.44 -4.40 7.75
CA VAL A 46 -10.44 -5.87 7.72
C VAL A 46 -10.95 -6.28 6.35
N VAL A 47 -10.09 -6.90 5.54
CA VAL A 47 -10.45 -7.41 4.23
C VAL A 47 -10.45 -8.93 4.28
N GLU A 48 -11.58 -9.53 3.91
CA GLU A 48 -11.74 -10.98 3.83
C GLU A 48 -11.71 -11.41 2.37
N ASN A 49 -10.78 -12.32 2.05
CA ASN A 49 -10.78 -13.00 0.78
C ASN A 49 -11.72 -14.20 0.86
N ARG A 50 -12.96 -14.03 0.37
CA ARG A 50 -14.01 -15.06 0.45
C ARG A 50 -13.68 -16.35 -0.30
N THR A 51 -12.80 -16.30 -1.31
CA THR A 51 -12.42 -17.48 -2.10
C THR A 51 -11.54 -18.44 -1.29
N PHE A 52 -10.60 -17.90 -0.51
CA PHE A 52 -9.62 -18.69 0.25
C PHE A 52 -9.83 -18.65 1.77
N GLY A 53 -10.76 -17.82 2.26
CA GLY A 53 -11.13 -17.71 3.67
C GLY A 53 -10.12 -16.96 4.56
N ASN A 54 -9.04 -16.42 3.99
CA ASN A 54 -8.06 -15.63 4.75
C ASN A 54 -8.49 -14.16 4.90
N ARG A 55 -7.83 -13.48 5.84
CA ARG A 55 -8.04 -12.05 6.09
C ARG A 55 -6.70 -11.31 6.05
N ALA A 56 -6.77 -10.05 5.69
CA ALA A 56 -5.66 -9.13 5.83
C ALA A 56 -6.14 -7.78 6.38
N PHE A 57 -5.19 -7.02 6.93
CA PHE A 57 -5.46 -5.82 7.68
C PHE A 57 -4.60 -4.65 7.20
N CYS A 58 -5.12 -3.44 7.35
CA CYS A 58 -4.33 -2.23 7.15
C CYS A 58 -4.87 -1.10 8.03
N ARG A 59 -3.96 -0.29 8.61
CA ARG A 59 -4.37 0.95 9.28
C ARG A 59 -4.95 1.95 8.27
N GLN A 60 -5.60 2.97 8.80
CA GLN A 60 -6.08 4.06 7.97
C GLN A 60 -4.91 4.90 7.48
N VAL A 61 -5.11 5.53 6.33
CA VAL A 61 -4.16 6.47 5.75
C VAL A 61 -4.45 7.83 6.38
N GLU A 62 -3.44 8.51 6.89
CA GLU A 62 -3.60 9.86 7.43
C GLU A 62 -2.32 10.68 7.20
N PRO A 63 -2.40 12.01 7.07
CA PRO A 63 -1.30 12.78 6.49
C PRO A 63 -0.16 13.13 7.46
N ARG A 64 -0.18 12.66 8.71
CA ARG A 64 0.71 13.13 9.78
C ARG A 64 1.49 12.00 10.44
N GLN A 65 0.85 11.17 11.27
CA GLN A 65 1.57 10.22 12.13
C GLN A 65 2.33 9.15 11.35
N GLN A 66 1.84 8.75 10.17
CA GLN A 66 2.54 7.83 9.27
C GLN A 66 3.87 8.40 8.72
N PHE A 67 4.08 9.72 8.83
CA PHE A 67 5.33 10.41 8.54
C PHE A 67 6.09 10.85 9.81
N GLY A 68 5.70 10.32 10.97
CA GLY A 68 6.40 10.56 12.23
C GLY A 68 5.98 11.82 12.99
N ASP A 69 4.88 12.49 12.62
CA ASP A 69 4.32 13.59 13.43
C ASP A 69 3.59 13.03 14.65
N TYR A 70 4.08 13.34 15.85
CA TYR A 70 3.50 12.98 17.14
C TYR A 70 3.00 14.19 17.94
N SER A 71 2.75 15.32 17.26
CA SER A 71 2.11 16.50 17.84
C SER A 71 0.70 16.18 18.39
N PRO A 72 0.16 17.01 19.31
CA PRO A 72 -1.21 16.84 19.79
C PRO A 72 -2.25 16.72 18.67
N ASP A 73 -2.12 17.52 17.61
CA ASP A 73 -3.01 17.48 16.44
C ASP A 73 -2.97 16.14 15.69
N ALA A 74 -1.78 15.56 15.52
CA ALA A 74 -1.59 14.26 14.89
C ALA A 74 -2.21 13.14 15.73
N LEU A 75 -1.94 13.15 17.04
CA LEU A 75 -2.51 12.19 17.99
C LEU A 75 -4.03 12.31 18.10
N ASP A 76 -4.58 13.53 18.05
CA ASP A 76 -6.02 13.78 17.99
C ASP A 76 -6.63 13.28 16.68
N GLY A 77 -5.89 13.32 15.58
CA GLY A 77 -6.26 12.66 14.32
C GLY A 77 -6.47 11.15 14.50
N LEU A 78 -5.54 10.47 15.17
CA LEU A 78 -5.68 9.04 15.48
C LEU A 78 -6.86 8.77 16.42
N ARG A 79 -7.06 9.60 17.44
CA ARG A 79 -8.21 9.50 18.35
C ARG A 79 -9.54 9.70 17.61
N ARG A 80 -9.64 10.65 16.69
CA ARG A 80 -10.83 10.83 15.83
C ARG A 80 -11.13 9.57 15.00
N TRP A 81 -10.10 8.90 14.49
CA TRP A 81 -10.28 7.61 13.83
C TRP A 81 -10.84 6.55 14.77
N ARG A 82 -10.23 6.37 15.94
CA ARG A 82 -10.64 5.39 16.96
C ARG A 82 -12.05 5.63 17.50
N ASP A 83 -12.36 6.88 17.82
CA ASP A 83 -13.52 7.22 18.66
C ASP A 83 -14.74 7.68 17.84
N LEU A 84 -14.54 8.13 16.59
CA LEU A 84 -15.61 8.69 15.76
C LEU A 84 -15.75 8.01 14.41
N PHE A 85 -14.70 8.05 13.57
CA PHE A 85 -14.82 7.62 12.18
C PHE A 85 -14.95 6.10 12.07
N ALA A 86 -14.04 5.33 12.67
CA ALA A 86 -14.07 3.87 12.58
C ALA A 86 -15.33 3.25 13.21
N PRO A 87 -15.81 3.68 14.40
CA PRO A 87 -17.07 3.17 14.95
C PRO A 87 -18.28 3.46 14.06
N THR A 88 -18.34 4.65 13.45
CA THR A 88 -19.40 5.04 12.52
C THR A 88 -19.39 4.19 11.25
N LEU A 89 -18.21 3.99 10.66
CA LEU A 89 -18.03 3.14 9.49
C LEU A 89 -18.32 1.67 9.80
N ARG A 90 -17.93 1.19 10.98
CA ARG A 90 -18.23 -0.17 11.44
C ARG A 90 -19.72 -0.44 11.53
N GLU A 91 -20.48 0.51 12.08
CA GLU A 91 -21.94 0.42 12.17
C GLU A 91 -22.58 0.32 10.77
N ALA A 92 -22.15 1.17 9.84
CA ALA A 92 -22.57 1.13 8.45
C ALA A 92 -22.21 -0.20 7.77
N LEU A 93 -20.97 -0.69 7.94
CA LEU A 93 -20.50 -1.94 7.35
C LEU A 93 -21.27 -3.16 7.86
N LEU A 94 -21.56 -3.22 9.16
CA LEU A 94 -22.38 -4.28 9.76
C LEU A 94 -23.79 -4.30 9.19
N HIS A 95 -24.40 -3.12 8.98
CA HIS A 95 -25.72 -3.01 8.37
C HIS A 95 -25.72 -3.43 6.89
N LEU A 96 -24.65 -3.14 6.15
CA LEU A 96 -24.49 -3.55 4.75
C LEU A 96 -24.13 -5.04 4.58
N GLY A 97 -23.65 -5.72 5.63
CA GLY A 97 -23.07 -7.06 5.52
C GLY A 97 -21.68 -7.07 4.88
N GLY A 98 -20.97 -5.94 4.95
CA GLY A 98 -19.69 -5.70 4.27
C GLY A 98 -19.84 -4.97 2.93
N VAL A 99 -18.70 -4.69 2.29
CA VAL A 99 -18.60 -4.06 0.97
C VAL A 99 -17.67 -4.88 0.10
N GLU A 100 -18.10 -5.16 -1.13
CA GLU A 100 -17.25 -5.84 -2.10
C GLU A 100 -16.25 -4.85 -2.70
N LEU A 101 -14.94 -5.16 -2.58
CA LEU A 101 -13.87 -4.28 -3.04
C LEU A 101 -13.57 -4.45 -4.53
N ASP A 102 -13.66 -5.67 -5.08
CA ASP A 102 -13.37 -5.96 -6.49
C ASP A 102 -14.15 -5.06 -7.47
N PRO A 103 -15.49 -4.87 -7.32
CA PRO A 103 -16.22 -3.95 -8.20
C PRO A 103 -15.70 -2.50 -8.14
N ILE A 104 -15.31 -2.03 -6.95
CA ILE A 104 -14.74 -0.68 -6.77
C ILE A 104 -13.38 -0.59 -7.47
N ILE A 105 -12.49 -1.56 -7.24
CA ILE A 105 -11.15 -1.64 -7.81
C ILE A 105 -11.23 -1.67 -9.35
N ILE A 106 -12.04 -2.57 -9.90
CA ILE A 106 -12.21 -2.72 -11.35
C ILE A 106 -12.69 -1.40 -11.97
N GLN A 107 -13.69 -0.76 -11.37
CA GLN A 107 -14.22 0.49 -11.88
C GLN A 107 -13.22 1.65 -11.73
N ALA A 108 -12.51 1.72 -10.61
CA ALA A 108 -11.53 2.78 -10.35
C ALA A 108 -10.36 2.74 -11.35
N LEU A 109 -9.84 1.56 -11.68
CA LEU A 109 -8.81 1.38 -12.71
C LEU A 109 -9.28 1.90 -14.08
N GLN A 110 -10.57 1.79 -14.38
CA GLN A 110 -11.16 2.32 -15.63
C GLN A 110 -11.47 3.82 -15.55
N MET A 111 -11.49 4.40 -14.36
CA MET A 111 -11.62 5.84 -14.10
C MET A 111 -10.25 6.52 -13.90
N GLY A 112 -9.18 5.78 -14.16
CA GLY A 112 -7.80 6.25 -14.17
C GLY A 112 -7.12 6.32 -12.80
N ASP A 113 -7.67 5.70 -11.77
CA ASP A 113 -6.87 5.38 -10.59
C ASP A 113 -5.85 4.29 -10.96
N GLU A 114 -4.67 4.28 -10.35
CA GLU A 114 -3.74 3.14 -10.41
C GLU A 114 -3.69 2.33 -9.11
N LEU A 115 -4.31 2.86 -8.04
CA LEU A 115 -4.48 2.24 -6.72
C LEU A 115 -3.24 2.20 -5.81
N HIS A 116 -2.30 3.13 -5.97
CA HIS A 116 -1.21 3.42 -5.02
C HIS A 116 -1.12 4.91 -4.64
N ASN A 117 -0.96 5.83 -5.60
CA ASN A 117 -0.89 7.28 -5.35
C ASN A 117 -2.17 8.03 -5.74
N ARG A 118 -2.94 7.48 -6.68
CA ARG A 118 -4.20 8.01 -7.19
C ARG A 118 -5.35 7.09 -6.80
N HIS A 119 -6.14 7.56 -5.86
CA HIS A 119 -7.34 6.88 -5.34
C HIS A 119 -8.61 7.75 -5.42
N SER A 120 -8.64 8.73 -6.32
CA SER A 120 -9.76 9.68 -6.41
C SER A 120 -11.08 8.97 -6.72
N ALA A 121 -11.07 8.05 -7.69
CA ALA A 121 -12.27 7.31 -8.07
C ALA A 121 -12.66 6.29 -6.99
N SER A 122 -11.71 5.46 -6.57
CA SER A 122 -11.92 4.40 -5.57
C SER A 122 -12.38 4.94 -4.21
N SER A 123 -11.78 6.02 -3.71
CA SER A 123 -12.20 6.67 -2.47
C SER A 123 -13.61 7.25 -2.58
N SER A 124 -13.95 7.86 -3.73
CA SER A 124 -15.30 8.40 -3.97
C SER A 124 -16.36 7.30 -4.08
N LEU A 125 -16.06 6.21 -4.79
CA LEU A 125 -16.95 5.05 -4.93
C LEU A 125 -17.21 4.38 -3.58
N PHE A 126 -16.17 4.22 -2.75
CA PHE A 126 -16.30 3.72 -1.39
C PHE A 126 -17.11 4.68 -0.50
N ALA A 127 -16.83 5.99 -0.57
CA ALA A 127 -17.57 7.01 0.18
C ALA A 127 -19.07 6.98 -0.15
N ASN A 128 -19.44 6.80 -1.43
CA ASN A 128 -20.83 6.67 -1.85
C ASN A 128 -21.52 5.45 -1.21
N GLN A 129 -20.84 4.29 -1.15
CA GLN A 129 -21.40 3.11 -0.48
C GLN A 129 -21.53 3.31 1.03
N MET A 130 -20.54 3.94 1.66
CA MET A 130 -20.59 4.28 3.09
C MET A 130 -21.69 5.29 3.41
N ALA A 131 -21.95 6.26 2.53
CA ALA A 131 -23.05 7.21 2.71
C ALA A 131 -24.40 6.50 2.79
N ILE A 132 -24.64 5.53 1.91
CA ILE A 132 -25.85 4.70 1.95
C ILE A 132 -25.87 3.83 3.21
N GLY A 133 -24.75 3.22 3.58
CA GLY A 133 -24.66 2.39 4.78
C GLY A 133 -24.94 3.16 6.07
N ILE A 134 -24.34 4.34 6.22
CA ILE A 134 -24.54 5.25 7.36
C ILE A 134 -26.01 5.68 7.46
N ALA A 135 -26.63 6.05 6.33
CA ALA A 135 -28.04 6.44 6.30
C ALA A 135 -28.97 5.27 6.67
N LYS A 136 -28.74 4.08 6.11
CA LYS A 136 -29.55 2.89 6.40
C LYS A 136 -29.40 2.40 7.84
N ALA A 137 -28.20 2.50 8.41
CA ALA A 137 -27.95 2.18 9.80
C ALA A 137 -28.62 3.18 10.77
N GLY A 138 -29.09 4.33 10.29
CA GLY A 138 -29.72 5.35 11.13
C GLY A 138 -28.72 6.05 12.04
N VAL A 139 -27.45 6.16 11.61
CA VAL A 139 -26.41 6.82 12.41
C VAL A 139 -26.81 8.27 12.70
N PRO A 140 -26.77 8.72 13.97
CA PRO A 140 -27.06 10.11 14.34
C PRO A 140 -26.22 11.14 13.56
N LEU A 141 -26.83 12.30 13.25
CA LEU A 141 -26.21 13.32 12.38
C LEU A 141 -24.92 13.91 12.93
N ASP A 142 -24.76 14.01 14.25
CA ASP A 142 -23.56 14.48 14.93
C ASP A 142 -22.35 13.56 14.71
N ARG A 143 -22.58 12.27 14.45
CA ARG A 143 -21.54 11.30 14.03
C ARG A 143 -21.44 11.16 12.51
N ALA A 144 -22.58 11.15 11.83
CA ALA A 144 -22.66 10.92 10.39
C ALA A 144 -22.02 12.05 9.60
N LEU A 145 -22.35 13.32 9.88
CA LEU A 145 -21.88 14.45 9.07
C LEU A 145 -20.35 14.64 9.13
N PRO A 146 -19.68 14.60 10.30
CA PRO A 146 -18.22 14.67 10.33
C PRO A 146 -17.55 13.51 9.62
N THR A 147 -18.10 12.29 9.76
CA THR A 147 -17.57 11.11 9.08
C THR A 147 -17.70 11.24 7.56
N LEU A 148 -18.88 11.60 7.06
CA LEU A 148 -19.11 11.82 5.63
C LEU A 148 -18.25 12.95 5.07
N GLY A 149 -18.09 14.04 5.82
CA GLY A 149 -17.20 15.14 5.47
C GLY A 149 -15.74 14.69 5.35
N HIS A 150 -15.28 13.83 6.27
CA HIS A 150 -13.95 13.23 6.19
C HIS A 150 -13.79 12.34 4.95
N LEU A 151 -14.74 11.44 4.68
CA LEU A 151 -14.70 10.55 3.51
C LEU A 151 -14.68 11.35 2.20
N ALA A 152 -15.55 12.35 2.07
CA ALA A 152 -15.66 13.17 0.88
C ALA A 152 -14.40 14.03 0.61
N GLY A 153 -13.69 14.43 1.67
CA GLY A 153 -12.46 15.21 1.57
C GLY A 153 -11.18 14.39 1.43
N HIS A 154 -11.23 13.05 1.55
CA HIS A 154 -10.04 12.22 1.64
C HIS A 154 -9.81 11.37 0.39
N ASN A 155 -9.04 11.93 -0.55
CA ASN A 155 -8.72 11.30 -1.84
C ASN A 155 -7.82 10.06 -1.79
N LEU A 156 -7.22 9.74 -0.63
CA LEU A 156 -6.32 8.60 -0.40
C LEU A 156 -6.89 7.57 0.58
N LEU A 157 -8.14 7.73 1.00
CA LEU A 157 -8.78 6.84 1.95
C LEU A 157 -8.70 5.37 1.51
N PHE A 158 -8.93 5.12 0.22
CA PHE A 158 -8.98 3.76 -0.33
C PHE A 158 -7.61 3.08 -0.40
N LEU A 159 -6.49 3.79 -0.25
CA LEU A 159 -5.16 3.16 -0.25
C LEU A 159 -5.05 2.07 0.83
N GLY A 160 -5.54 2.32 2.05
CA GLY A 160 -5.52 1.29 3.10
C GLY A 160 -6.33 0.04 2.73
N LEU A 161 -7.48 0.21 2.08
CA LEU A 161 -8.31 -0.89 1.58
C LEU A 161 -7.64 -1.63 0.43
N ALA A 162 -7.03 -0.91 -0.51
CA ALA A 162 -6.28 -1.48 -1.63
C ALA A 162 -5.08 -2.30 -1.12
N MET A 163 -4.31 -1.76 -0.19
CA MET A 163 -3.17 -2.49 0.41
C MET A 163 -3.63 -3.77 1.12
N ALA A 164 -4.68 -3.70 1.96
CA ALA A 164 -5.22 -4.88 2.62
C ALA A 164 -5.77 -5.90 1.61
N ALA A 165 -6.44 -5.45 0.53
CA ALA A 165 -6.88 -6.32 -0.54
C ALA A 165 -5.71 -6.99 -1.25
N GLY A 166 -4.64 -6.24 -1.58
CA GLY A 166 -3.42 -6.77 -2.18
C GLY A 166 -2.79 -7.86 -1.32
N LYS A 167 -2.66 -7.61 -0.01
CA LYS A 167 -2.17 -8.61 0.96
C LYS A 167 -3.08 -9.83 1.05
N ALA A 168 -4.40 -9.64 1.08
CA ALA A 168 -5.37 -10.74 1.10
C ALA A 168 -5.35 -11.59 -0.18
N ILE A 169 -4.98 -10.99 -1.32
CA ILE A 169 -4.78 -11.67 -2.61
C ILE A 169 -3.50 -12.50 -2.62
N THR A 170 -2.38 -11.97 -2.08
CA THR A 170 -1.08 -12.66 -2.17
C THR A 170 -0.83 -13.68 -1.07
N ASP A 171 -1.43 -13.54 0.11
CA ASP A 171 -1.20 -14.46 1.23
C ASP A 171 -1.52 -15.94 0.90
N PRO A 172 -2.63 -16.27 0.20
CA PRO A 172 -2.90 -17.65 -0.23
C PRO A 172 -1.89 -18.21 -1.23
N ALA A 173 -1.10 -17.36 -1.89
CA ALA A 173 -0.04 -17.79 -2.81
C ALA A 173 1.26 -18.14 -2.08
N ARG A 174 1.33 -18.04 -0.74
CA ARG A 174 2.50 -18.48 0.04
C ARG A 174 2.64 -20.00 0.02
N GLY A 175 3.88 -20.48 -0.09
CA GLY A 175 4.21 -21.90 0.07
C GLY A 175 3.85 -22.78 -1.12
N VAL A 176 3.53 -22.20 -2.29
CA VAL A 176 3.34 -23.00 -3.51
C VAL A 176 4.70 -23.54 -3.95
N GLU A 177 4.84 -24.86 -3.91
CA GLU A 177 6.08 -25.55 -4.24
C GLU A 177 6.58 -25.15 -5.64
N SER A 178 7.88 -24.86 -5.73
CA SER A 178 8.55 -24.43 -6.97
C SER A 178 7.97 -23.18 -7.64
N SER A 179 7.17 -22.38 -6.94
CA SER A 179 6.72 -21.08 -7.44
C SER A 179 7.78 -20.00 -7.23
N SER A 180 8.19 -19.35 -8.32
CA SER A 180 9.16 -18.25 -8.33
C SER A 180 8.50 -16.87 -8.26
N VAL A 181 7.21 -16.81 -7.92
CA VAL A 181 6.41 -15.59 -7.88
C VAL A 181 6.64 -14.83 -6.58
N VAL A 182 6.88 -13.52 -6.68
CA VAL A 182 6.93 -12.60 -5.54
C VAL A 182 5.54 -12.42 -4.94
N ILE A 183 5.43 -12.54 -3.61
CA ILE A 183 4.16 -12.43 -2.87
C ILE A 183 4.12 -11.22 -1.92
N ALA A 184 5.26 -10.58 -1.70
CA ALA A 184 5.35 -9.31 -0.97
C ALA A 184 6.54 -8.50 -1.49
N MET A 185 6.32 -7.19 -1.62
CA MET A 185 7.35 -6.16 -1.71
C MET A 185 7.04 -5.10 -0.67
N CYS A 186 8.02 -4.73 0.15
CA CYS A 186 7.87 -3.69 1.16
C CYS A 186 9.22 -3.04 1.46
N ARG A 187 9.20 -1.94 2.20
CA ARG A 187 10.40 -1.20 2.59
C ARG A 187 10.18 -0.45 3.90
N ASN A 188 11.25 -0.16 4.63
CA ASN A 188 11.16 0.44 5.98
C ASN A 188 11.93 1.76 6.10
N GLY A 189 12.29 2.40 4.98
CA GLY A 189 13.11 3.62 4.97
C GLY A 189 14.61 3.36 5.15
N THR A 190 15.04 2.11 5.25
CA THR A 190 16.46 1.70 5.29
C THR A 190 16.72 0.54 4.33
N GLU A 191 15.86 -0.46 4.33
CA GLU A 191 15.93 -1.65 3.48
C GLU A 191 14.64 -1.83 2.67
N PHE A 192 14.78 -2.41 1.49
CA PHE A 192 13.72 -2.97 0.67
C PHE A 192 13.76 -4.49 0.78
N GLY A 193 12.60 -5.13 0.93
CA GLY A 193 12.49 -6.58 1.08
C GLY A 193 11.47 -7.19 0.13
N ILE A 194 11.74 -8.42 -0.31
CA ILE A 194 10.77 -9.26 -1.01
C ILE A 194 10.61 -10.62 -0.35
N GLN A 195 9.43 -11.21 -0.48
CA GLN A 195 9.18 -12.63 -0.22
C GLN A 195 8.69 -13.33 -1.50
N VAL A 196 9.08 -14.60 -1.64
CA VAL A 196 8.78 -15.42 -2.82
C VAL A 196 8.01 -16.66 -2.40
N SER A 197 6.93 -16.96 -3.13
CA SER A 197 5.99 -18.04 -2.87
C SER A 197 6.66 -19.37 -2.48
N GLY A 198 7.58 -19.87 -3.29
CA GLY A 198 8.25 -21.16 -3.08
C GLY A 198 9.43 -21.13 -2.10
N LEU A 199 9.72 -19.99 -1.45
CA LEU A 199 10.86 -19.83 -0.53
C LEU A 199 10.44 -19.65 0.94
N GLY A 200 9.16 -19.87 1.26
CA GLY A 200 8.65 -19.76 2.62
C GLY A 200 8.66 -18.32 3.12
N ASP A 201 9.13 -18.12 4.36
CA ASP A 201 9.09 -16.82 5.05
C ASP A 201 10.41 -16.05 4.97
N GLU A 202 11.40 -16.56 4.21
CA GLU A 202 12.70 -15.90 4.02
C GLU A 202 12.52 -14.55 3.32
N TRP A 203 13.14 -13.50 3.89
CA TRP A 203 13.21 -12.17 3.30
C TRP A 203 14.51 -12.00 2.53
N PHE A 204 14.40 -11.48 1.30
CA PHE A 204 15.54 -11.07 0.50
C PHE A 204 15.60 -9.55 0.49
N VAL A 205 16.62 -9.00 1.13
CA VAL A 205 16.75 -7.58 1.41
C VAL A 205 17.92 -6.93 0.68
N ALA A 206 17.77 -5.64 0.39
CA ALA A 206 18.80 -4.74 -0.11
C ALA A 206 18.53 -3.32 0.42
N PRO A 207 19.49 -2.38 0.31
CA PRO A 207 19.24 -0.99 0.72
C PRO A 207 18.01 -0.40 0.01
N ALA A 208 17.18 0.32 0.76
CA ALA A 208 16.03 1.03 0.21
C ALA A 208 16.52 2.10 -0.79
N PRO A 209 15.90 2.19 -1.98
CA PRO A 209 16.29 3.15 -3.00
C PRO A 209 15.85 4.58 -2.65
N VAL A 210 16.48 5.56 -3.28
CA VAL A 210 15.99 6.93 -3.34
C VAL A 210 14.88 7.01 -4.39
N VAL A 211 13.81 7.74 -4.09
CA VAL A 211 12.70 7.95 -5.02
C VAL A 211 13.03 9.13 -5.94
N GLU A 212 12.95 8.92 -7.25
CA GLU A 212 13.20 9.96 -8.25
C GLU A 212 11.86 10.57 -8.70
N GLY A 213 11.68 11.87 -8.51
CA GLY A 213 10.39 12.48 -8.81
C GLY A 213 10.33 13.99 -8.64
N LEU A 214 9.09 14.48 -8.56
CA LEU A 214 8.78 15.90 -8.38
C LEU A 214 8.63 16.23 -6.90
N TYR A 215 9.17 17.39 -6.51
CA TYR A 215 9.11 17.91 -5.15
C TYR A 215 8.05 19.00 -5.04
N LEU A 216 7.38 19.05 -3.89
CA LEU A 216 6.47 20.13 -3.55
C LEU A 216 7.25 21.44 -3.34
N PRO A 217 6.62 22.62 -3.56
CA PRO A 217 7.26 23.90 -3.36
C PRO A 217 7.92 24.02 -1.98
N GLY A 218 9.22 24.36 -1.97
CA GLY A 218 10.01 24.49 -0.74
C GLY A 218 10.85 23.26 -0.37
N PHE A 219 10.70 22.14 -1.07
CA PHE A 219 11.50 20.93 -0.86
C PHE A 219 12.37 20.59 -2.07
N THR A 220 13.42 19.81 -1.81
CA THR A 220 14.38 19.33 -2.80
C THR A 220 14.80 17.89 -2.48
N SER A 221 15.62 17.30 -3.34
CA SER A 221 16.16 15.95 -3.12
C SER A 221 17.06 15.81 -1.90
N SER A 222 17.61 16.91 -1.34
CA SER A 222 18.37 16.81 -0.09
C SER A 222 17.50 16.51 1.14
N ASP A 223 16.20 16.79 1.03
CA ASP A 223 15.21 16.64 2.10
C ASP A 223 14.59 15.23 2.09
N ALA A 224 14.76 14.49 0.99
CA ALA A 224 14.18 13.16 0.78
C ALA A 224 14.80 12.09 1.67
N GLY A 225 13.94 11.29 2.30
CA GLY A 225 14.30 9.99 2.87
C GLY A 225 14.39 8.90 1.79
N LEU A 226 14.79 7.70 2.22
CA LEU A 226 14.70 6.51 1.36
C LEU A 226 13.25 6.00 1.31
N ASP A 227 12.96 5.18 0.30
CA ASP A 227 11.62 4.62 0.10
C ASP A 227 11.14 3.82 1.33
N MET A 228 9.87 3.99 1.71
CA MET A 228 9.30 3.46 2.96
C MET A 228 7.81 3.08 2.83
N GLY A 229 7.44 1.96 3.46
CA GLY A 229 6.10 1.45 3.66
C GLY A 229 5.84 0.07 3.07
N ASP A 230 4.67 -0.47 3.35
CA ASP A 230 4.19 -1.73 2.76
C ASP A 230 3.37 -1.52 1.49
N SER A 231 3.21 -0.27 1.06
CA SER A 231 2.33 0.08 -0.07
C SER A 231 2.74 -0.58 -1.38
N ALA A 232 4.02 -0.95 -1.58
CA ALA A 232 4.48 -1.74 -2.72
C ALA A 232 3.81 -3.14 -2.88
N ILE A 233 2.97 -3.55 -1.92
CA ILE A 233 2.00 -4.64 -2.10
C ILE A 233 1.04 -4.38 -3.27
N THR A 234 0.78 -3.12 -3.62
CA THR A 234 -0.09 -2.75 -4.76
C THR A 234 0.51 -3.19 -6.09
N GLU A 235 1.80 -2.95 -6.31
CA GLU A 235 2.53 -3.41 -7.51
C GLU A 235 2.70 -4.92 -7.51
N THR A 236 2.82 -5.53 -6.33
CA THR A 236 2.90 -6.99 -6.19
C THR A 236 1.66 -7.68 -6.81
N VAL A 237 0.48 -7.04 -6.72
CA VAL A 237 -0.77 -7.51 -7.34
C VAL A 237 -1.10 -6.84 -8.68
N GLY A 238 -0.15 -6.13 -9.28
CA GLY A 238 -0.28 -5.54 -10.62
C GLY A 238 -1.06 -4.23 -10.67
N TRP A 239 -1.18 -3.51 -9.55
CA TRP A 239 -1.66 -2.13 -9.51
C TRP A 239 -0.47 -1.17 -9.45
N GLY A 240 -0.62 0.07 -8.99
CA GLY A 240 0.52 0.96 -8.83
C GLY A 240 1.17 1.33 -10.16
N GLY A 241 2.50 1.37 -10.14
CA GLY A 241 3.34 1.55 -11.32
C GLY A 241 3.06 0.55 -12.46
N PHE A 242 2.48 -0.61 -12.17
CA PHE A 242 2.12 -1.62 -13.18
C PHE A 242 0.84 -1.26 -13.96
N ALA A 243 0.02 -0.37 -13.41
CA ALA A 243 -1.22 0.13 -14.00
C ALA A 243 -1.12 1.59 -14.48
N LEU A 244 0.07 2.20 -14.42
CA LEU A 244 0.30 3.62 -14.68
C LEU A 244 -0.20 4.09 -16.07
N GLY A 245 -0.12 3.22 -17.08
CA GLY A 245 -0.61 3.49 -18.43
C GLY A 245 -2.13 3.68 -18.51
N GLY A 246 -2.88 3.22 -17.50
CA GLY A 246 -4.30 3.49 -17.32
C GLY A 246 -4.60 4.78 -16.54
N ALA A 247 -3.59 5.38 -15.90
CA ALA A 247 -3.75 6.45 -14.92
C ALA A 247 -2.98 7.75 -15.26
N PRO A 248 -3.05 8.30 -16.48
CA PRO A 248 -2.21 9.43 -16.90
C PRO A 248 -2.36 10.69 -16.05
N GLY A 249 -3.46 10.83 -15.29
CA GLY A 249 -3.68 11.95 -14.38
C GLY A 249 -2.68 12.03 -13.22
N ILE A 250 -2.00 10.94 -12.86
CA ILE A 250 -1.02 10.94 -11.77
C ILE A 250 0.34 11.53 -12.19
N LEU A 251 0.62 11.64 -13.49
CA LEU A 251 1.91 12.11 -14.02
C LEU A 251 2.23 13.56 -13.64
N ALA A 252 1.22 14.38 -13.32
CA ALA A 252 1.42 15.71 -12.76
C ALA A 252 2.07 15.69 -11.37
N LEU A 253 1.99 14.56 -10.66
CA LEU A 253 2.55 14.37 -9.32
C LEU A 253 3.83 13.52 -9.35
N VAL A 254 3.84 12.40 -10.10
CA VAL A 254 4.98 11.47 -10.14
C VAL A 254 6.00 11.77 -11.25
N GLY A 255 5.67 12.69 -12.17
CA GLY A 255 6.47 13.02 -13.34
C GLY A 255 6.30 12.05 -14.51
N GLY A 256 6.97 12.35 -15.63
CA GLY A 256 6.93 11.56 -16.87
C GLY A 256 5.83 11.97 -17.85
N THR A 257 5.76 11.25 -18.97
CA THR A 257 4.78 11.47 -20.05
C THR A 257 3.80 10.30 -20.16
N PRO A 258 2.63 10.49 -20.82
CA PRO A 258 1.71 9.38 -21.08
C PRO A 258 2.34 8.22 -21.85
N GLU A 259 3.30 8.48 -22.75
CA GLU A 259 4.02 7.40 -23.45
C GLU A 259 4.95 6.64 -22.50
N ASP A 260 5.64 7.34 -21.58
CA ASP A 260 6.46 6.69 -20.55
C ASP A 260 5.59 5.78 -19.68
N ALA A 261 4.41 6.24 -19.26
CA ALA A 261 3.47 5.45 -18.46
C ALA A 261 2.99 4.18 -19.17
N LEU A 262 2.66 4.29 -20.46
CA LEU A 262 2.34 3.14 -21.31
C LEU A 262 3.55 2.21 -21.47
N GLY A 263 4.75 2.78 -21.62
CA GLY A 263 6.03 2.07 -21.69
C GLY A 263 6.27 1.22 -20.45
N TYR A 264 6.21 1.82 -19.25
CA TYR A 264 6.37 1.11 -17.98
C TYR A 264 5.36 -0.04 -17.82
N THR A 265 4.08 0.21 -18.12
CA THR A 265 3.04 -0.82 -18.04
C THR A 265 3.31 -2.01 -18.98
N ARG A 266 3.82 -1.73 -20.20
CA ARG A 266 4.19 -2.77 -21.17
C ARG A 266 5.44 -3.52 -20.73
N GLU A 267 6.44 -2.83 -20.19
CA GLU A 267 7.68 -3.41 -19.70
C GLU A 267 7.42 -4.42 -18.57
N MET A 268 6.51 -4.12 -17.65
CA MET A 268 6.14 -5.03 -16.55
C MET A 268 5.59 -6.39 -17.01
N ARG A 269 5.12 -6.50 -18.27
CA ARG A 269 4.71 -7.77 -18.87
C ARG A 269 5.89 -8.72 -19.08
N GLY A 270 7.08 -8.17 -19.30
CA GLY A 270 8.30 -8.94 -19.49
C GLY A 270 8.72 -9.71 -18.24
N ILE A 271 8.35 -9.22 -17.06
CA ILE A 271 8.76 -9.77 -15.77
C ILE A 271 7.66 -10.52 -15.02
N THR A 272 6.46 -10.58 -15.57
CA THR A 272 5.28 -11.18 -14.93
C THR A 272 4.81 -12.45 -15.63
N THR A 273 3.99 -13.25 -14.95
CA THR A 273 3.50 -14.54 -15.44
C THR A 273 2.25 -14.43 -16.30
N ALA A 274 1.36 -13.46 -16.04
CA ALA A 274 0.08 -13.33 -16.72
C ALA A 274 -0.46 -11.90 -16.75
N LYS A 275 -1.57 -11.70 -17.48
CA LYS A 275 -2.41 -10.50 -17.38
C LYS A 275 -3.65 -10.82 -16.55
N HIS A 276 -4.07 -9.91 -15.68
CA HIS A 276 -5.26 -10.10 -14.86
C HIS A 276 -6.54 -10.13 -15.73
N PRO A 277 -7.47 -11.07 -15.54
CA PRO A 277 -8.63 -11.21 -16.42
C PRO A 277 -9.63 -10.06 -16.31
N THR A 278 -9.68 -9.36 -15.17
CA THR A 278 -10.71 -8.34 -14.85
C THR A 278 -10.16 -6.95 -14.53
N HIS A 279 -8.88 -6.82 -14.15
CA HIS A 279 -8.25 -5.52 -13.85
C HIS A 279 -7.75 -4.92 -15.15
N ARG A 280 -8.65 -4.34 -15.93
CA ARG A 280 -8.40 -3.93 -17.32
C ARG A 280 -8.22 -2.41 -17.43
N MET A 281 -7.32 -1.99 -18.32
CA MET A 281 -7.04 -0.58 -18.57
C MET A 281 -7.62 -0.15 -19.94
N PRO A 282 -8.58 0.80 -19.98
CA PRO A 282 -9.15 1.27 -21.25
C PRO A 282 -8.11 1.82 -22.24
N ALA A 283 -7.11 2.54 -21.73
CA ALA A 283 -6.03 3.12 -22.55
C ALA A 283 -5.16 2.08 -23.27
N LEU A 284 -5.15 0.83 -22.81
CA LEU A 284 -4.47 -0.30 -23.45
C LEU A 284 -5.46 -1.28 -24.10
N GLY A 285 -6.62 -0.79 -24.59
CA GLY A 285 -7.60 -1.62 -25.28
C GLY A 285 -8.25 -2.68 -24.37
N PHE A 286 -8.43 -2.35 -23.09
CA PHE A 286 -8.95 -3.25 -22.06
C PHE A 286 -8.11 -4.50 -21.82
N GLU A 287 -6.81 -4.44 -22.06
CA GLU A 287 -5.89 -5.46 -21.58
C GLU A 287 -5.76 -5.41 -20.06
N GLY A 288 -5.59 -6.60 -19.46
CA GLY A 288 -5.36 -6.76 -18.03
C GLY A 288 -4.02 -6.20 -17.57
N THR A 289 -3.95 -5.75 -16.31
CA THR A 289 -2.70 -5.43 -15.64
C THR A 289 -1.81 -6.67 -15.48
N SER A 290 -0.50 -6.45 -15.36
CA SER A 290 0.51 -7.50 -15.28
C SER A 290 0.57 -8.10 -13.88
N VAL A 291 0.50 -9.43 -13.72
CA VAL A 291 0.45 -10.09 -12.39
C VAL A 291 1.41 -11.27 -12.25
N GLY A 292 1.84 -11.51 -11.01
CA GLY A 292 2.78 -12.57 -10.64
C GLY A 292 4.19 -12.25 -11.13
N ILE A 293 4.89 -11.37 -10.41
CA ILE A 293 6.29 -11.00 -10.69
C ILE A 293 7.16 -12.26 -10.50
N ASP A 294 7.84 -12.70 -11.57
CA ASP A 294 8.68 -13.89 -11.55
C ASP A 294 10.15 -13.49 -11.39
N ILE A 295 10.78 -13.89 -10.27
CA ILE A 295 12.17 -13.54 -9.98
C ILE A 295 13.15 -14.00 -11.08
N ARG A 296 12.82 -15.07 -11.82
CA ARG A 296 13.66 -15.57 -12.92
C ARG A 296 13.63 -14.60 -14.09
N LYS A 297 12.44 -14.10 -14.44
CA LYS A 297 12.26 -13.15 -15.54
C LYS A 297 12.92 -11.82 -15.19
N VAL A 298 12.72 -11.31 -13.98
CA VAL A 298 13.36 -10.08 -13.48
C VAL A 298 14.88 -10.13 -13.70
N VAL A 299 15.53 -11.19 -13.24
CA VAL A 299 16.99 -11.34 -13.38
C VAL A 299 17.41 -11.61 -14.83
N GLN A 300 16.64 -12.40 -15.59
CA GLN A 300 16.96 -12.72 -16.98
C GLN A 300 16.89 -11.50 -17.90
N THR A 301 15.90 -10.63 -17.69
CA THR A 301 15.69 -9.44 -18.54
C THR A 301 16.47 -8.22 -18.04
N ASP A 302 17.05 -8.28 -16.84
CA ASP A 302 17.64 -7.15 -16.13
C ASP A 302 16.65 -5.98 -15.96
N VAL A 303 15.39 -6.31 -15.67
CA VAL A 303 14.30 -5.34 -15.48
C VAL A 303 13.70 -5.56 -14.11
N SER A 304 13.78 -4.55 -13.24
CA SER A 304 13.13 -4.57 -11.93
C SER A 304 11.70 -4.03 -11.96
N PRO A 305 10.82 -4.49 -11.06
CA PRO A 305 9.51 -3.88 -10.83
C PRO A 305 9.60 -2.36 -10.66
N ILE A 306 8.77 -1.64 -11.40
CA ILE A 306 8.55 -0.21 -11.24
C ILE A 306 7.49 0.03 -10.17
N ILE A 307 7.72 1.00 -9.30
CA ILE A 307 6.85 1.41 -8.20
C ILE A 307 6.68 2.92 -8.28
N ASP A 308 5.45 3.41 -8.26
CA ASP A 308 5.18 4.83 -8.08
C ASP A 308 4.92 5.08 -6.59
N THR A 309 5.55 6.07 -5.97
CA THR A 309 5.45 6.24 -4.51
C THR A 309 5.63 7.70 -4.10
N ALA A 310 5.04 8.05 -2.96
CA ALA A 310 5.29 9.30 -2.29
C ALA A 310 6.75 9.41 -1.82
N ILE A 311 7.25 10.64 -1.79
CA ILE A 311 8.53 11.00 -1.18
C ILE A 311 8.25 11.51 0.23
N ALA A 312 8.78 10.80 1.23
CA ALA A 312 8.78 11.24 2.62
C ALA A 312 10.04 12.06 2.92
N HIS A 313 9.91 13.01 3.84
CA HIS A 313 11.07 13.73 4.37
C HIS A 313 11.97 12.78 5.19
N ARG A 314 13.27 13.01 5.16
CA ARG A 314 14.25 12.21 5.93
C ARG A 314 14.17 12.42 7.45
N GLU A 315 13.63 13.57 7.86
CA GLU A 315 13.37 13.91 9.26
C GLU A 315 11.88 13.73 9.57
N ALA A 316 11.59 13.15 10.73
CA ALA A 316 10.23 12.84 11.16
C ALA A 316 9.38 14.10 11.37
N GLY A 317 8.07 13.99 11.16
CA GLY A 317 7.09 15.03 11.47
C GLY A 317 6.75 15.97 10.31
N HIS A 318 7.46 15.86 9.19
CA HIS A 318 7.11 16.56 7.97
C HIS A 318 6.04 15.78 7.19
N PRO A 319 5.11 16.46 6.48
CA PRO A 319 4.18 15.79 5.59
C PRO A 319 4.92 15.18 4.38
N ILE A 320 4.18 14.54 3.48
CA ILE A 320 4.65 14.22 2.13
C ILE A 320 5.32 15.45 1.48
N ILE A 321 6.49 15.24 0.86
CA ILE A 321 7.28 16.32 0.24
C ILE A 321 7.38 16.22 -1.28
N GLY A 322 6.83 15.16 -1.87
CA GLY A 322 6.85 14.91 -3.30
C GLY A 322 6.30 13.54 -3.65
N ALA A 323 6.38 13.15 -4.91
CA ALA A 323 6.15 11.78 -5.36
C ALA A 323 7.00 11.49 -6.60
N GLY A 324 7.21 10.22 -6.87
CA GLY A 324 8.06 9.82 -7.98
C GLY A 324 7.98 8.34 -8.28
N MET A 325 8.96 7.92 -9.06
CA MET A 325 9.12 6.55 -9.51
C MET A 325 10.37 5.96 -8.87
N VAL A 326 10.32 4.67 -8.60
CA VAL A 326 11.46 3.91 -8.10
C VAL A 326 11.44 2.49 -8.65
N ARG A 327 12.61 1.86 -8.70
CA ARG A 327 12.76 0.46 -9.09
C ARG A 327 13.09 -0.36 -7.86
N ALA A 328 12.42 -1.51 -7.70
CA ALA A 328 12.78 -2.47 -6.67
C ALA A 328 14.26 -2.92 -6.86
N PRO A 329 15.10 -2.96 -5.81
CA PRO A 329 16.52 -3.28 -5.96
C PRO A 329 16.76 -4.68 -6.54
N MET A 330 17.52 -4.76 -7.64
CA MET A 330 17.82 -6.01 -8.34
C MET A 330 18.48 -7.08 -7.45
N GLU A 331 19.24 -6.66 -6.42
CA GLU A 331 19.91 -7.58 -5.50
C GLU A 331 18.92 -8.43 -4.68
N CYS A 332 17.72 -7.94 -4.37
CA CYS A 332 16.69 -8.76 -3.74
C CYS A 332 16.33 -9.97 -4.61
N PHE A 333 16.16 -9.75 -5.92
CA PHE A 333 15.78 -10.78 -6.88
C PHE A 333 16.92 -11.75 -7.19
N LYS A 334 18.16 -11.26 -7.29
CA LYS A 334 19.35 -12.12 -7.43
C LYS A 334 19.55 -12.99 -6.20
N GLY A 335 19.36 -12.44 -5.00
CA GLY A 335 19.39 -13.18 -3.74
C GLY A 335 18.35 -14.31 -3.72
N ALA A 336 17.10 -13.97 -4.02
CA ALA A 336 16.00 -14.91 -4.12
C ALA A 336 16.26 -16.00 -5.16
N LEU A 337 16.75 -15.64 -6.35
CA LEU A 337 17.02 -16.61 -7.42
C LEU A 337 18.12 -17.61 -7.05
N ARG A 338 19.19 -17.16 -6.37
CA ARG A 338 20.23 -18.06 -5.85
C ARG A 338 19.67 -19.04 -4.82
N ALA A 339 18.82 -18.56 -3.90
CA ALA A 339 18.16 -19.41 -2.91
C ALA A 339 17.19 -20.42 -3.57
N PHE A 340 16.43 -19.96 -4.55
CA PHE A 340 15.56 -20.81 -5.38
C PHE A 340 16.33 -21.90 -6.10
N GLY A 341 17.47 -21.57 -6.72
CA GLY A 341 18.36 -22.53 -7.36
C GLY A 341 18.87 -23.59 -6.37
N ARG A 342 19.34 -23.19 -5.17
CA ARG A 342 19.77 -24.16 -4.15
C ARG A 342 18.67 -25.11 -3.69
N ARG A 343 17.41 -24.65 -3.67
CA ARG A 343 16.27 -25.44 -3.18
C ARG A 343 15.70 -26.38 -4.24
N TYR A 344 15.64 -25.94 -5.50
CA TYR A 344 14.89 -26.63 -6.55
C TYR A 344 15.75 -27.11 -7.73
N THR A 345 17.04 -26.77 -7.77
CA THR A 345 17.99 -27.31 -8.74
C THR A 345 19.03 -28.15 -7.98
N PRO A 346 19.00 -29.49 -8.09
CA PRO A 346 19.94 -30.38 -7.42
C PRO A 346 21.39 -30.25 -7.92
#